data_AF-A0A9D6TZN7-F1
#
_entry.id   AF-A0A9D6TZN7-F1
#
_cell.length_a   1.000
_cell.length_b   1.000
_cell.length_c   1.000
_cell.angle_alpha   90.00
_cell.angle_beta   90.00
_cell.angle_gamma   90.00
#
_symmetry.space_group_name_H-M   'P 1'
#
loop_
_entity.id
_entity.type
_entity.pdbx_description
1 polymer ?
#
loop_
_entity_poly.entity_id
_entity_poly.type
_entity_poly.pdbx_seq_one_letter_code
_entity_poly.pdbx_strand_id
1 'polypeptide(L)'
;MKEVEVRKFHRILGIIVVWFLAGQTLTGLILSIGGLAPGGSPTWLDSILSTLHFGWNPLGGMYRTLLALAVFAQGISGIIIYFLMRARSRKV
;
A
#
# COMPACT_ATOMS: atom_id res chain seq x y z
N MET A 1 -1.84 -20.46 13.61
CA MET A 1 -2.51 -19.25 14.15
C MET A 1 -4.01 -19.48 14.21
N LYS A 2 -4.66 -19.05 15.29
CA LYS A 2 -6.13 -19.05 15.40
C LYS A 2 -6.71 -17.96 14.49
N GLU A 3 -7.95 -18.12 14.03
CA GLU A 3 -8.64 -17.12 13.18
C GLU A 3 -8.57 -15.70 13.78
N VAL A 4 -8.72 -15.60 15.11
CA VAL A 4 -8.63 -14.34 15.86
C VAL A 4 -7.27 -13.66 15.68
N GLU A 5 -6.18 -14.43 15.70
CA GLU A 5 -4.82 -13.92 15.57
C GLU A 5 -4.56 -13.41 14.15
N VAL A 6 -5.01 -14.15 13.13
CA VAL A 6 -4.87 -13.73 11.73
C VAL A 6 -5.63 -12.42 11.48
N ARG A 7 -6.86 -12.28 12.01
CA ARG A 7 -7.62 -11.03 11.92
C ARG A 7 -6.98 -9.87 12.68
N LYS A 8 -6.33 -10.14 13.83
CA LYS A 8 -5.59 -9.11 14.58
C LYS A 8 -4.38 -8.63 13.77
N PHE A 9 -3.60 -9.56 13.23
CA PHE A 9 -2.45 -9.26 12.38
C PHE A 9 -2.86 -8.45 11.14
N HIS A 10 -3.85 -8.92 10.38
CA HIS A 10 -4.34 -8.24 9.17
C HIS A 10 -4.80 -6.80 9.45
N ARG A 11 -5.48 -6.56 10.59
CA ARG A 11 -5.91 -5.20 10.95
C ARG A 11 -4.74 -4.30 11.31
N ILE A 12 -3.80 -4.78 12.12
CA ILE A 12 -2.61 -4.00 12.50
C ILE A 12 -1.79 -3.66 11.26
N LEU A 13 -1.48 -4.67 10.45
CA LEU A 13 -0.72 -4.49 9.21
C LEU A 13 -1.43 -3.51 8.27
N GLY A 14 -2.75 -3.65 8.09
CA GLY A 14 -3.54 -2.74 7.26
C GLY A 14 -3.49 -1.28 7.72
N ILE A 15 -3.62 -1.01 9.03
CA ILE A 15 -3.52 0.35 9.60
C ILE A 15 -2.14 0.95 9.35
N ILE A 16 -1.07 0.14 9.41
CA ILE A 16 0.28 0.62 9.13
C ILE A 16 0.41 0.93 7.63
N VAL A 17 0.01 -0.02 6.77
CA VAL A 17 0.22 0.04 5.32
C VAL A 17 -0.62 1.14 4.65
N VAL A 18 -1.81 1.46 5.16
CA VAL A 18 -2.73 2.40 4.49
C VAL A 18 -2.16 3.81 4.33
N TRP A 19 -1.38 4.30 5.29
CA TRP A 19 -0.79 5.64 5.22
C TRP A 19 0.28 5.72 4.12
N PHE A 20 1.09 4.67 4.02
CA PHE A 20 2.12 4.55 3.00
C PHE A 20 1.51 4.40 1.60
N LEU A 21 0.47 3.57 1.48
CA LEU A 21 -0.29 3.45 0.24
C LEU A 21 -0.95 4.76 -0.15
N ALA A 22 -1.61 5.46 0.78
CA ALA A 22 -2.26 6.72 0.48
C ALA A 22 -1.28 7.76 -0.05
N GLY A 23 -0.11 7.90 0.59
CA GLY A 23 0.95 8.78 0.12
C GLY A 23 1.46 8.40 -1.28
N GLN A 24 1.76 7.11 -1.51
CA GLN A 24 2.26 6.63 -2.80
C GLN A 24 1.21 6.78 -3.91
N THR A 25 -0.05 6.43 -3.64
CA THR A 25 -1.15 6.56 -4.60
C THR A 25 -1.43 8.02 -4.91
N LEU A 26 -1.49 8.90 -3.91
CA LEU A 26 -1.77 10.33 -4.14
C LEU A 26 -0.66 10.99 -4.94
N THR A 27 0.60 10.78 -4.54
CA THR A 27 1.76 11.34 -5.26
C THR A 27 1.84 10.82 -6.68
N GLY A 28 1.65 9.51 -6.89
CA GLY A 28 1.65 8.91 -8.23
C GLY A 28 0.50 9.40 -9.11
N LEU A 29 -0.69 9.58 -8.54
CA LEU A 29 -1.84 10.14 -9.25
C LEU A 29 -1.57 11.57 -9.71
N ILE A 30 -1.06 12.43 -8.83
CA ILE A 30 -0.77 13.83 -9.18
C ILE A 30 0.32 13.89 -10.26
N LEU A 31 1.39 13.11 -10.14
CA LEU A 31 2.45 13.03 -11.14
C LEU A 31 1.92 12.54 -12.50
N SER A 32 1.04 11.52 -12.49
CA SER A 32 0.42 10.99 -13.71
C SER A 32 -0.47 12.02 -14.39
N ILE A 33 -1.26 12.79 -13.64
CA ILE A 33 -2.09 13.88 -14.18
C ILE A 33 -1.22 15.02 -14.71
N GLY A 34 -0.19 15.42 -13.96
CA GLY A 34 0.76 16.45 -14.36
C GLY A 34 1.46 16.12 -15.69
N GLY A 35 1.81 14.85 -15.91
CA GLY A 35 2.37 14.37 -17.17
C GLY A 35 1.40 14.37 -18.35
N LEU A 36 0.09 14.42 -18.11
CA LEU A 36 -0.94 14.52 -19.16
C LEU A 36 -1.37 15.97 -19.45
N ALA A 37 -1.05 16.91 -18.56
CA ALA A 37 -1.47 18.31 -18.70
C ALA A 37 -0.66 19.05 -19.78
N PRO A 38 -1.32 19.77 -20.71
CA PRO A 38 -0.62 20.66 -21.63
C PRO A 38 0.10 21.76 -20.83
N GLY A 39 1.43 21.76 -20.85
CA GLY A 39 2.28 22.66 -20.06
C GLY A 39 2.86 22.07 -18.77
N GLY A 40 2.50 20.82 -18.42
CA GLY A 40 3.05 20.10 -17.27
C GLY A 40 2.59 20.63 -15.90
N SER A 41 3.04 19.97 -14.83
CA SER A 41 2.90 20.50 -13.46
C SER A 41 4.00 21.52 -13.14
N PRO A 42 3.76 22.46 -12.21
CA PRO A 42 4.81 23.36 -11.73
C PRO A 42 6.06 22.59 -11.28
N THR A 43 7.24 23.05 -11.69
CA THR A 43 8.52 22.34 -11.47
C THR A 43 8.82 22.06 -10.00
N TRP A 44 8.45 22.98 -9.10
CA TRP A 44 8.62 22.79 -7.66
C TRP A 44 7.73 21.66 -7.12
N LEU A 45 6.50 21.56 -7.61
CA LEU A 45 5.54 20.53 -7.20
C LEU A 45 6.00 19.17 -7.71
N ASP A 46 6.40 19.10 -8.98
CA ASP A 46 6.94 17.89 -9.59
C ASP A 46 8.20 17.40 -8.86
N SER A 47 9.10 18.31 -8.47
CA SER A 47 10.33 17.96 -7.73
C SER A 47 10.04 17.36 -6.35
N ILE A 48 9.10 17.93 -5.59
CA ILE A 48 8.72 17.42 -4.27
C ILE A 48 8.02 16.07 -4.40
N LEU A 49 7.04 15.97 -5.31
CA LEU A 49 6.26 14.76 -5.50
C LEU A 49 7.11 13.63 -6.08
N SER A 50 7.99 13.90 -7.05
CA SER A 50 8.93 12.91 -7.57
C SER A 50 9.91 12.45 -6.50
N THR A 51 10.36 13.33 -5.61
CA THR A 51 11.21 12.94 -4.47
C THR A 51 10.46 12.05 -3.48
N LEU A 52 9.19 12.36 -3.16
CA LEU A 52 8.38 11.53 -2.26
C LEU A 52 7.97 10.20 -2.90
N HIS A 53 7.66 10.20 -4.19
CA HIS A 53 7.16 9.04 -4.92
C HIS A 53 8.29 8.12 -5.37
N PHE A 54 9.33 8.67 -6.00
CA PHE A 54 10.48 7.95 -6.58
C PHE A 54 11.76 8.06 -5.75
N GLY A 55 11.90 9.09 -4.92
CA GLY A 55 13.18 9.48 -4.32
C GLY A 55 13.69 8.68 -3.12
N TRP A 56 14.94 9.02 -2.78
CA TRP A 56 15.85 8.51 -1.73
C TRP A 56 16.54 7.17 -2.03
N ASN A 57 16.85 6.85 -3.28
CA ASN A 57 17.68 5.67 -3.60
C ASN A 57 19.01 5.72 -2.81
N PRO A 58 19.39 4.70 -2.01
CA PRO A 58 18.81 3.35 -1.87
C PRO A 58 17.64 3.18 -0.88
N LEU A 59 17.50 4.07 0.09
CA LEU A 59 16.47 4.01 1.14
C LEU A 59 15.04 3.95 0.59
N GLY A 60 14.72 4.74 -0.42
CA GLY A 60 13.41 4.75 -1.07
C GLY A 60 13.08 3.42 -1.76
N GLY A 61 14.09 2.76 -2.34
CA GLY A 61 13.94 1.42 -2.92
C GLY A 61 13.65 0.38 -1.84
N MET A 62 14.40 0.40 -0.74
CA MET A 62 14.15 -0.49 0.40
C MET A 62 12.75 -0.31 0.97
N TYR A 63 12.32 0.93 1.18
CA TYR A 63 10.98 1.27 1.65
C TYR A 63 9.89 0.70 0.74
N ARG A 64 9.98 0.90 -0.58
CA ARG A 64 8.98 0.36 -1.53
C ARG A 64 8.96 -1.15 -1.54
N THR A 65 10.12 -1.81 -1.43
CA THR A 65 10.19 -3.27 -1.32
C THR A 65 9.50 -3.76 -0.05
N LEU A 66 9.76 -3.13 1.10
CA LEU A 66 9.07 -3.47 2.36
C LEU A 66 7.56 -3.22 2.26
N LEU A 67 7.14 -2.12 1.65
CA LEU A 67 5.73 -1.81 1.42
C LEU A 67 5.09 -2.86 0.53
N ALA A 68 5.73 -3.26 -0.57
CA ALA A 68 5.23 -4.29 -1.48
C ALA A 68 5.05 -5.63 -0.76
N LEU A 69 6.01 -6.04 0.06
CA LEU A 69 5.90 -7.24 0.89
C LEU A 69 4.76 -7.14 1.91
N ALA A 70 4.59 -5.98 2.54
CA ALA A 70 3.52 -5.73 3.50
C ALA A 70 2.13 -5.78 2.83
N VAL A 71 1.97 -5.19 1.66
CA VAL A 71 0.73 -5.26 0.85
C VAL A 71 0.45 -6.69 0.41
N PHE A 72 1.47 -7.43 -0.01
CA PHE A 72 1.33 -8.83 -0.38
C PHE A 72 0.88 -9.69 0.81
N ALA A 73 1.49 -9.52 1.98
CA ALA A 73 1.09 -10.18 3.21
C ALA A 73 -0.34 -9.78 3.64
N GLN A 74 -0.73 -8.52 3.42
CA GLN A 74 -2.09 -8.04 3.65
C GLN A 74 -3.11 -8.76 2.75
N GLY A 75 -2.78 -8.94 1.47
CA GLY A 75 -3.60 -9.70 0.52
C GLY A 75 -3.75 -11.17 0.91
N ILE A 76 -2.63 -11.85 1.19
CA ILE A 76 -2.64 -13.27 1.64
C ILE A 76 -3.47 -13.44 2.90
N SER A 77 -3.26 -12.58 3.91
CA SER A 77 -4.01 -12.67 5.17
C SER A 77 -5.50 -12.45 4.98
N GLY A 78 -5.92 -11.55 4.08
CA GLY A 78 -7.32 -11.37 3.70
C GLY A 78 -7.94 -12.64 3.08
N ILE A 79 -7.22 -13.28 2.16
CA ILE A 79 -7.65 -14.56 1.55
C ILE A 79 -7.80 -15.66 2.60
N ILE A 80 -6.84 -15.77 3.53
CA ILE A 80 -6.91 -16.74 4.64
C ILE A 80 -8.13 -16.49 5.51
N ILE A 81 -8.39 -15.23 5.90
CA ILE A 81 -9.57 -14.87 6.70
C ILE A 81 -10.86 -15.27 5.99
N TYR A 82 -10.97 -15.01 4.68
CA TYR A 82 -12.12 -15.41 3.88
C TYR A 82 -12.37 -16.93 3.95
N PHE A 83 -11.34 -17.76 3.74
CA PHE A 83 -11.48 -19.21 3.81
C PHE A 83 -11.83 -19.72 5.21
N LEU A 84 -11.23 -19.13 6.27
CA LEU A 84 -11.56 -19.49 7.65
C LEU A 84 -13.02 -19.18 8.00
N MET A 85 -13.52 -18.01 7.57
CA MET A 85 -14.92 -17.64 7.75
C MET A 85 -15.87 -18.59 6.98
N ARG A 86 -15.53 -18.92 5.74
CA ARG A 86 -16.31 -19.86 4.92
C ARG A 86 -16.32 -21.28 5.48
N ALA A 87 -15.21 -21.73 6.07
CA ALA A 87 -15.16 -23.03 6.72
C ALA A 87 -16.04 -23.09 7.98
N ARG A 88 -16.13 -21.98 8.74
CA ARG A 88 -17.02 -21.87 9.91
C ARG A 88 -18.49 -21.87 9.51
N SER A 89 -18.86 -21.14 8.45
CA SER A 89 -20.26 -21.02 8.02
C SER A 89 -20.85 -22.32 7.47
N ARG A 90 -20.03 -23.34 7.17
CA ARG A 90 -20.48 -24.67 6.72
C ARG A 90 -20.68 -25.67 7.86
N LYS A 91 -20.23 -25.34 9.08
CA LYS A 91 -20.36 -26.19 10.26
C LYS A 91 -21.57 -25.84 11.14
N VAL A 92 -22.26 -24.76 10.79
CA VAL A 92 -23.53 -24.30 11.38
C VAL A 92 -24.63 -24.68 10.41
#